data_AF-A0A1Q7YC72-F1
#
_entry.id   AF-A0A1Q7YC72-F1
#
_cell.length_a   1.000
_cell.length_b   1.000
_cell.length_c   1.000
_cell.angle_alpha   90.00
_cell.angle_beta   90.00
_cell.angle_gamma   90.00
#
_symmetry.space_group_name_H-M   'P 1'
#
loop_
_entity.id
_entity.type
_entity.pdbx_description
1 polymer ?
#
loop_
_entity_poly.entity_id
_entity_poly.type
_entity_poly.pdbx_seq_one_letter_code
_entity_poly.pdbx_strand_id
1 'polypeptide(L)'
;MAEKIKARYRKSKQAEIHRIEMKLKAALKDEEPRSMRAVARELGYNNYYLRALFPSLSQVISKRFEAHKKKKSGLKKRRERREVRRVIVKLLSKGIYPSVDHVRREYGKPIGLNSRDLNATLKGIRAEFGVSRRIKPGF
;
A
#
# COMPACT_ATOMS: atom_id res chain seq x y z
N MET A 1 40.30 33.24 20.10
CA MET A 1 40.46 32.01 19.28
C MET A 1 39.18 31.17 19.19
N ALA A 2 38.46 30.96 20.31
CA ALA A 2 37.20 30.19 20.34
C ALA A 2 36.06 30.78 19.47
N GLU A 3 35.92 32.11 19.39
CA GLU A 3 34.90 32.80 18.57
C GLU A 3 35.00 32.46 17.06
N LYS A 4 36.22 32.47 16.51
CA LYS A 4 36.45 32.15 15.08
C LYS A 4 36.13 30.68 14.76
N ILE A 5 36.39 29.76 15.70
CA ILE A 5 36.05 28.33 15.55
C ILE A 5 34.52 28.14 15.59
N LYS A 6 33.82 28.79 16.53
CA LYS A 6 32.36 28.76 16.62
C LYS A 6 31.68 29.33 15.37
N ALA A 7 32.18 30.44 14.83
CA ALA A 7 31.64 31.05 13.61
C ALA A 7 31.81 30.14 12.37
N ARG A 8 32.99 29.52 12.22
CA ARG A 8 33.26 28.57 11.13
C ARG A 8 32.37 27.32 11.23
N TYR A 9 32.16 26.81 12.44
CA TYR A 9 31.26 25.69 12.71
C TYR A 9 29.80 26.03 12.35
N ARG A 10 29.29 27.21 12.74
CA ARG A 10 27.93 27.67 12.41
C ARG A 10 27.70 27.75 10.89
N LYS A 11 28.66 28.31 10.15
CA LYS A 11 28.59 28.42 8.69
C LYS A 11 28.57 27.05 8.01
N SER A 12 29.45 26.14 8.44
CA SER A 12 29.48 24.76 7.93
C SER A 12 28.19 24.01 8.23
N LYS A 13 27.62 24.20 9.43
CA LYS A 13 26.37 23.57 9.84
C LYS A 13 25.17 24.07 9.03
N GLN A 14 25.09 25.36 8.77
CA GLN A 14 24.03 25.92 7.90
C GLN A 14 24.10 25.36 6.48
N ALA A 15 25.30 25.24 5.90
CA ALA A 15 25.46 24.66 4.57
C ALA A 15 25.03 23.18 4.53
N GLU A 16 25.34 22.41 5.58
CA GLU A 16 24.90 21.03 5.73
C GLU A 16 23.37 20.93 5.82
N ILE A 17 22.75 21.72 6.70
CA ILE A 17 21.29 21.78 6.87
C ILE A 17 20.63 22.10 5.53
N HIS A 18 21.11 23.12 4.81
CA HIS A 18 20.55 23.49 3.51
C HIS A 18 20.69 22.37 2.47
N ARG A 19 21.83 21.67 2.43
CA ARG A 19 22.02 20.50 1.55
C ARG A 19 21.03 19.38 1.86
N ILE A 20 20.79 19.09 3.14
CA ILE A 20 19.82 18.07 3.55
C ILE A 20 18.41 18.50 3.12
N GLU A 21 18.03 19.76 3.35
CA GLU A 21 16.73 20.29 2.96
C GLU A 21 16.48 20.13 1.46
N MET A 22 17.47 20.48 0.63
CA MET A 22 17.38 20.35 -0.83
C MET A 22 17.18 18.90 -1.28
N LYS A 23 17.88 17.95 -0.65
CA LYS A 23 17.70 16.54 -0.97
C LYS A 23 16.33 16.01 -0.52
N LEU A 24 15.81 16.46 0.62
CA LEU A 24 14.44 16.13 1.06
C LEU A 24 13.39 16.68 0.09
N LYS A 25 13.58 17.91 -0.40
CA LYS A 25 12.71 18.51 -1.43
C LYS A 25 12.82 17.76 -2.77
N ALA A 26 13.99 17.27 -3.15
CA ALA A 26 14.16 16.45 -4.35
C ALA A 26 13.39 15.13 -4.23
N ALA A 27 13.45 14.46 -3.08
CA ALA A 27 12.69 13.22 -2.82
C ALA A 27 11.16 13.42 -2.91
N LEU A 28 10.66 14.65 -2.76
CA LEU A 28 9.24 14.97 -2.97
C LEU A 28 8.85 15.02 -4.45
N LYS A 29 9.81 15.15 -5.38
CA LYS A 29 9.55 15.21 -6.82
C LYS A 29 9.59 13.84 -7.51
N ASP A 30 10.24 12.84 -6.90
CA ASP A 30 10.33 11.49 -7.48
C ASP A 30 8.95 10.89 -7.75
N GLU A 31 8.76 10.21 -8.88
CA GLU A 31 7.47 9.61 -9.24
C GLU A 31 7.02 8.52 -8.27
N GLU A 32 7.95 7.65 -7.83
CA GLU A 32 7.68 6.67 -6.78
C GLU A 32 8.04 7.25 -5.40
N PRO A 33 7.05 7.61 -4.56
CA PRO A 33 7.34 8.15 -3.25
C PRO A 33 8.03 7.11 -2.39
N ARG A 34 9.17 7.50 -1.83
CA ARG A 34 9.96 6.71 -0.88
C ARG A 34 9.51 7.01 0.54
N SER A 35 9.63 6.04 1.45
CA SER A 35 9.38 6.28 2.87
C SER A 35 10.43 7.23 3.45
N MET A 36 10.06 8.04 4.45
CA MET A 36 11.01 8.94 5.10
C MET A 36 12.23 8.20 5.67
N ARG A 37 12.03 6.97 6.15
CA ARG A 37 13.12 6.11 6.66
C ARG A 37 14.09 5.69 5.56
N ALA A 38 13.57 5.39 4.36
CA ALA A 38 14.40 5.05 3.20
C ALA A 38 15.20 6.26 2.73
N VAL A 39 14.56 7.44 2.64
CA VAL A 39 15.23 8.70 2.31
C VAL A 39 16.32 9.01 3.34
N ALA A 40 16.04 8.89 4.65
CA ALA A 40 17.03 9.11 5.69
C ALA A 40 18.26 8.21 5.55
N ARG A 41 18.04 6.91 5.27
CA ARG A 41 19.10 5.92 5.06
C ARG A 41 19.99 6.28 3.87
N GLU A 42 19.40 6.71 2.76
CA GLU A 42 20.13 7.13 1.56
C GLU A 42 20.95 8.41 1.78
N LEU A 43 20.46 9.30 2.64
CA LEU A 43 21.17 10.51 3.03
C LEU A 43 22.26 10.25 4.08
N GLY A 44 22.34 9.05 4.66
CA GLY A 44 23.29 8.71 5.72
C GLY A 44 22.92 9.27 7.10
N TYR A 45 21.68 9.72 7.29
CA TYR A 45 21.23 10.30 8.57
C TYR A 45 20.21 9.42 9.28
N ASN A 46 20.17 9.57 10.60
CA ASN A 46 19.11 8.97 11.40
C ASN A 46 17.77 9.64 11.06
N ASN A 47 16.75 8.82 10.83
CA ASN A 47 15.38 9.28 10.58
C ASN A 47 14.86 10.19 11.73
N TYR A 48 15.16 9.88 12.99
CA TYR A 48 14.73 10.71 14.12
C TYR A 48 15.36 12.11 14.04
N TYR A 49 16.65 12.18 13.71
CA TYR A 49 17.37 13.44 13.55
C TYR A 49 16.76 14.30 12.43
N LEU A 50 16.48 13.71 11.27
CA LEU A 50 15.87 14.45 10.15
C LEU A 50 14.44 14.91 10.45
N ARG A 51 13.66 14.14 11.22
CA ARG A 51 12.32 14.53 11.65
C ARG A 51 12.33 15.68 12.65
N ALA A 52 13.34 15.73 13.53
CA ALA A 52 13.53 16.84 14.45
C ALA A 52 13.97 18.11 13.72
N LEU A 53 14.87 17.98 12.74
CA LEU A 53 15.42 19.10 11.98
C LEU A 53 14.43 19.67 10.94
N PHE A 54 13.68 18.80 10.27
CA PHE A 54 12.73 19.15 9.22
C PHE A 54 11.36 18.47 9.44
N PRO A 55 10.61 18.86 10.47
CA PRO A 55 9.35 18.21 10.83
C PRO A 55 8.33 18.28 9.69
N SER A 56 8.15 19.46 9.09
CA SER A 56 7.18 19.68 8.01
C SER A 56 7.49 18.85 6.77
N LEU A 57 8.73 18.88 6.27
CA LEU A 57 9.13 18.09 5.10
C LEU A 57 9.00 16.59 5.36
N SER A 58 9.41 16.14 6.55
CA SER A 58 9.30 14.73 6.93
C SER A 58 7.85 14.24 6.98
N GLN A 59 6.93 15.09 7.45
CA GLN A 59 5.49 14.78 7.43
C GLN A 59 4.95 14.68 6.01
N VAL A 60 5.32 15.59 5.12
CA VAL A 60 4.87 15.57 3.72
C VAL A 60 5.35 14.31 3.01
N ILE A 61 6.64 13.95 3.15
CA ILE A 61 7.20 12.73 2.59
C ILE A 61 6.45 11.49 3.11
N SER A 62 6.22 11.44 4.42
CA SER A 62 5.53 10.32 5.06
C SER A 62 4.08 10.17 4.56
N LYS A 63 3.32 11.27 4.52
CA LYS A 63 1.93 11.29 4.03
C LYS A 63 1.85 10.84 2.57
N ARG A 64 2.76 11.32 1.72
CA ARG A 64 2.82 10.94 0.31
C ARG A 64 3.06 9.42 0.15
N PHE A 65 4.01 8.88 0.90
CA PHE A 65 4.28 7.44 0.91
C PHE A 65 3.07 6.62 1.38
N GLU A 66 2.41 7.03 2.45
CA GLU A 66 1.22 6.34 2.96
C GLU A 66 0.05 6.37 1.98
N ALA A 67 -0.21 7.51 1.35
CA ALA A 67 -1.24 7.65 0.32
C ALA A 67 -0.96 6.71 -0.86
N HIS A 68 0.29 6.65 -1.30
CA HIS A 68 0.71 5.74 -2.37
C HIS A 68 0.58 4.27 -1.97
N LYS A 69 0.98 3.90 -0.74
CA LYS A 69 0.79 2.54 -0.20
C LYS A 69 -0.70 2.14 -0.12
N LYS A 70 -1.56 3.07 0.33
CA LYS A 70 -3.02 2.89 0.35
C LYS A 70 -3.56 2.69 -1.06
N LYS A 71 -3.14 3.51 -2.03
CA LYS A 71 -3.52 3.37 -3.45
C LYS A 71 -3.06 2.02 -4.03
N LYS A 72 -1.79 1.65 -3.89
CA LYS A 72 -1.25 0.36 -4.36
C LYS A 72 -1.99 -0.83 -3.72
N SER A 73 -2.23 -0.80 -2.41
CA SER A 73 -2.98 -1.89 -1.74
C SER A 73 -4.45 -1.95 -2.16
N GLY A 74 -5.11 -0.80 -2.34
CA GLY A 74 -6.47 -0.72 -2.88
C GLY A 74 -6.57 -1.29 -4.30
N LEU A 75 -5.61 -0.96 -5.17
CA LEU A 75 -5.53 -1.52 -6.53
C LEU A 75 -5.33 -3.03 -6.51
N LYS A 76 -4.43 -3.56 -5.66
CA LYS A 76 -4.23 -5.00 -5.49
C LYS A 76 -5.53 -5.70 -5.06
N LYS A 77 -6.22 -5.17 -4.03
CA LYS A 77 -7.51 -5.72 -3.57
C LYS A 77 -8.58 -5.71 -4.67
N ARG A 78 -8.66 -4.61 -5.44
CA ARG A 78 -9.60 -4.49 -6.57
C ARG A 78 -9.31 -5.52 -7.66
N ARG A 79 -8.02 -5.72 -7.98
CA ARG A 79 -7.59 -6.73 -8.95
C ARG A 79 -7.97 -8.13 -8.48
N GLU A 80 -7.65 -8.47 -7.23
CA GLU A 80 -7.97 -9.78 -6.65
C GLU A 80 -9.48 -10.04 -6.64
N ARG A 81 -10.27 -9.04 -6.25
CA ARG A 81 -11.75 -9.10 -6.30
C ARG A 81 -12.27 -9.37 -7.71
N ARG A 82 -11.65 -8.79 -8.73
CA ARG A 82 -12.01 -9.03 -10.13
C ARG A 82 -11.64 -10.45 -10.58
N GLU A 83 -10.49 -10.98 -10.16
CA GLU A 83 -10.11 -12.36 -10.46
C GLU A 83 -11.07 -13.36 -9.77
N VAL A 84 -11.36 -13.15 -8.47
CA VAL A 84 -12.34 -13.97 -7.73
C VAL A 84 -13.72 -13.91 -8.36
N ARG A 85 -14.20 -12.72 -8.77
CA ARG A 85 -15.48 -12.57 -9.48
C ARG A 85 -15.52 -13.40 -10.76
N ARG A 86 -14.45 -13.40 -11.54
CA ARG A 86 -14.36 -14.23 -12.76
C ARG A 86 -14.51 -15.71 -12.46
N VAL A 87 -13.85 -16.20 -11.41
CA VAL A 87 -13.97 -17.61 -10.99
C VAL A 87 -15.38 -17.95 -10.51
N ILE A 88 -16.03 -17.06 -9.76
CA ILE A 88 -17.41 -17.27 -9.32
C ILE A 88 -18.36 -17.38 -10.51
N VAL A 89 -18.24 -16.48 -11.48
CA VAL A 89 -19.05 -16.52 -12.72
C VAL A 89 -18.79 -17.82 -13.49
N LYS A 90 -17.53 -18.27 -13.56
CA LYS A 90 -17.16 -19.55 -14.17
C LYS A 90 -17.79 -20.76 -13.46
N LEU A 91 -17.92 -20.72 -12.13
CA LEU A 91 -18.60 -21.78 -11.37
C LEU A 91 -20.10 -21.79 -11.69
N LEU A 92 -20.72 -20.61 -11.75
CA LEU A 92 -22.13 -20.46 -12.10
C LEU A 92 -22.42 -20.96 -13.52
N SER A 93 -21.57 -20.65 -14.50
CA SER A 93 -21.73 -21.15 -15.87
C SER A 93 -21.60 -22.67 -15.97
N LYS A 94 -20.91 -23.33 -15.03
CA LYS A 94 -20.85 -24.79 -14.91
C LYS A 94 -22.05 -25.39 -14.15
N GLY A 95 -23.02 -24.58 -13.73
CA GLY A 95 -24.14 -25.00 -12.88
C GLY A 95 -23.76 -25.29 -11.42
N ILE A 96 -22.54 -24.92 -11.00
CA ILE A 96 -22.03 -25.21 -9.65
C ILE A 96 -22.34 -24.03 -8.73
N TYR A 97 -22.96 -24.31 -7.58
CA TYR A 97 -23.20 -23.30 -6.57
C TYR A 97 -21.88 -22.71 -6.03
N PRO A 98 -21.64 -21.39 -6.11
CA PRO A 98 -20.36 -20.81 -5.74
C PRO A 98 -20.24 -20.70 -4.21
N SER A 99 -19.70 -21.73 -3.55
CA SER A 99 -19.30 -21.72 -2.14
C SER A 99 -17.87 -21.19 -1.98
N VAL A 100 -17.45 -20.84 -0.75
CA VAL A 100 -16.04 -20.46 -0.49
C VAL A 100 -15.09 -21.59 -0.88
N ASP A 101 -15.48 -22.84 -0.62
CA ASP A 101 -14.68 -24.02 -0.95
C ASP A 101 -14.58 -24.25 -2.46
N HIS A 102 -15.69 -24.11 -3.19
CA HIS A 102 -15.66 -24.21 -4.66
C HIS A 102 -14.81 -23.12 -5.29
N VAL A 103 -14.92 -21.88 -4.79
CA VAL A 103 -14.05 -20.79 -5.26
C VAL A 103 -12.59 -21.09 -4.98
N ARG A 104 -12.23 -21.56 -3.76
CA ARG A 104 -10.84 -21.91 -3.43
C ARG A 104 -10.29 -23.02 -4.32
N ARG A 105 -11.08 -24.09 -4.54
CA ARG A 105 -10.70 -25.20 -5.42
C ARG A 105 -10.48 -24.75 -6.86
N GLU A 106 -11.38 -23.97 -7.42
CA GLU A 106 -11.29 -23.49 -8.81
C GLU A 106 -10.22 -22.38 -8.98
N TYR A 107 -9.91 -21.62 -7.92
CA TYR A 107 -8.90 -20.55 -7.97
C TYR A 107 -7.47 -21.08 -7.99
N GLY A 108 -7.21 -22.26 -7.42
CA GLY A 108 -5.93 -22.98 -7.53
C GLY A 108 -4.71 -22.35 -6.81
N LYS A 109 -4.86 -21.16 -6.24
CA LYS A 109 -3.83 -20.44 -5.47
C LYS A 109 -4.41 -19.81 -4.19
N PRO A 110 -3.59 -19.39 -3.22
CA PRO A 110 -4.08 -18.61 -2.09
C PRO A 110 -4.78 -17.34 -2.57
N ILE A 111 -6.01 -17.13 -2.12
CA ILE A 111 -6.79 -15.93 -2.46
C ILE A 111 -6.20 -14.74 -1.69
N GLY A 112 -5.82 -13.67 -2.41
CA GLY A 112 -5.25 -12.45 -1.82
C GLY A 112 -6.26 -11.55 -1.09
N LEU A 113 -7.50 -12.01 -0.91
CA LEU A 113 -8.56 -11.33 -0.15
C LEU A 113 -8.71 -12.00 1.22
N ASN A 114 -8.99 -11.18 2.23
CA ASN A 114 -9.44 -11.71 3.51
C ASN A 114 -10.84 -12.32 3.39
N SER A 115 -11.23 -13.12 4.39
CA SER A 115 -12.52 -13.81 4.42
C SER A 115 -13.72 -12.86 4.34
N ARG A 116 -13.63 -11.66 4.94
CA ARG A 116 -14.71 -10.65 4.90
C ARG A 116 -14.95 -10.15 3.47
N ASP A 117 -13.88 -9.77 2.78
CA ASP A 117 -13.92 -9.28 1.39
C ASP A 117 -14.38 -10.38 0.42
N LEU A 118 -13.93 -11.63 0.64
CA LEU A 118 -14.35 -12.79 -0.16
C LEU A 118 -15.84 -13.09 0.02
N ASN A 119 -16.33 -13.13 1.27
CA ASN A 119 -17.73 -13.37 1.57
C ASN A 119 -18.63 -12.25 1.04
N ALA A 120 -18.21 -10.99 1.14
CA ALA A 120 -18.94 -9.86 0.55
C ALA A 120 -19.04 -10.00 -0.98
N THR A 121 -17.96 -10.41 -1.64
CA THR A 121 -17.93 -10.62 -3.09
C THR A 121 -18.88 -11.76 -3.50
N LEU A 122 -18.84 -12.89 -2.78
CA LEU A 122 -19.75 -14.02 -2.97
C LEU A 122 -21.21 -13.62 -2.77
N LYS A 123 -21.53 -12.90 -1.68
CA LYS A 123 -22.89 -12.46 -1.39
C LYS A 123 -23.44 -11.56 -2.50
N GLY A 124 -22.63 -10.60 -2.97
CA GLY A 124 -23.02 -9.69 -4.05
C GLY A 124 -23.33 -10.43 -5.35
N ILE A 125 -22.47 -11.36 -5.77
CA ILE A 125 -22.68 -12.09 -7.02
C ILE A 125 -23.85 -13.07 -6.91
N ARG A 126 -24.01 -13.76 -5.77
CA ARG A 126 -25.18 -14.63 -5.56
C ARG A 126 -26.50 -13.86 -5.66
N ALA A 127 -26.55 -12.64 -5.12
CA ALA A 127 -27.70 -11.76 -5.24
C ALA A 127 -27.92 -11.30 -6.69
N GLU A 128 -26.85 -10.92 -7.41
CA GLU A 128 -26.90 -10.49 -8.83
C GLU A 128 -27.45 -11.59 -9.75
N PHE A 129 -27.11 -12.85 -9.50
CA PHE A 129 -27.55 -14.01 -10.30
C PHE A 129 -28.77 -14.74 -9.71
N GLY A 130 -29.40 -14.23 -8.65
CA GLY A 130 -30.57 -14.86 -8.02
C GLY A 130 -30.32 -16.27 -7.45
N VAL A 131 -29.08 -16.59 -7.09
CA VAL A 131 -28.67 -17.96 -6.76
C VAL A 131 -28.87 -18.22 -5.27
N SER A 132 -29.82 -19.09 -4.95
CA SER A 132 -30.03 -19.59 -3.59
C SER A 132 -29.44 -20.98 -3.43
N ARG A 133 -28.96 -21.33 -2.22
CA ARG A 133 -28.36 -22.64 -1.90
C ARG A 133 -29.38 -23.81 -1.99
N ARG A 134 -30.58 -23.58 -2.51
CA ARG A 134 -31.56 -24.62 -2.83
C ARG A 134 -31.19 -25.32 -4.15
N ILE A 135 -30.08 -26.04 -4.13
CA ILE A 135 -29.84 -27.13 -5.07
C ILE A 135 -29.56 -28.34 -4.18
N LYS A 136 -30.52 -29.25 -4.07
CA LYS A 136 -30.26 -30.61 -3.58
C LYS A 136 -29.22 -31.21 -4.53
N PRO A 137 -28.18 -31.91 -4.05
CA PRO A 137 -27.50 -32.85 -4.92
C PRO A 137 -28.55 -33.89 -5.32
N GLY A 138 -28.87 -33.94 -6.61
CA GLY A 138 -29.49 -35.11 -7.21
C GLY A 138 -28.40 -36.17 -7.36
N PHE A 139 -28.26 -37.00 -6.34
CA PHE A 139 -27.76 -38.37 -6.38
C PHE A 139 -28.39 -39.11 -5.20
#